data_AF-A0A804IJ68-F1
#
_entry.id   AF-A0A804IJ68-F1
#
_cell.length_a   1.000
_cell.length_b   1.000
_cell.length_c   1.000
_cell.angle_alpha   90.00
_cell.angle_beta   90.00
_cell.angle_gamma   90.00
#
_symmetry.space_group_name_H-M   'P 1'
#
loop_
_entity.id
_entity.type
_entity.pdbx_description
1 polymer ?
#
loop_
_entity_poly.entity_id
_entity_poly.type
_entity_poly.pdbx_seq_one_letter_code
_entity_poly.pdbx_strand_id
1 'polypeptide(L)'
;MSERERERERGGKVTVDVRYAQWKSLVPLLYDWLANHNLSSFLPHLCRWGPQLDQATYKNRQRLYLSEQAIGSVDSTATVSQTICEIVKPRVAAAEHISQFNEETHSPFVKEYKTIIHPGEVNRIRELPQYSKIVATHADSPYVLQPNHHPMLGATESRPDLGRTMLQMRRRYSCVIFFI
;
A
#
# COMPACT_ATOMS: atom_id res chain seq x y z
N MET A 1 -30.56 12.49 -12.48
CA MET A 1 -29.48 12.74 -13.46
C MET A 1 -30.10 13.05 -14.80
N SER A 2 -29.87 14.26 -15.31
CA SER A 2 -30.39 14.67 -16.62
C SER A 2 -29.54 14.11 -17.76
N GLU A 3 -30.13 13.97 -18.94
CA GLU A 3 -29.46 13.46 -20.14
C GLU A 3 -28.20 14.26 -20.51
N ARG A 4 -28.21 15.58 -20.24
CA ARG A 4 -27.07 16.48 -20.43
C ARG A 4 -25.90 16.20 -19.47
N GLU A 5 -26.16 15.69 -18.27
CA GLU A 5 -25.10 15.31 -17.33
C GLU A 5 -24.41 14.03 -17.80
N ARG A 6 -25.17 13.06 -18.31
CA ARG A 6 -24.64 11.81 -18.87
C ARG A 6 -23.78 12.05 -20.11
N GLU A 7 -24.19 12.98 -20.99
CA GLU A 7 -23.40 13.36 -22.17
C GLU A 7 -22.09 14.05 -21.80
N ARG A 8 -22.10 14.92 -20.77
CA ARG A 8 -20.88 15.56 -20.24
C ARG A 8 -19.93 14.55 -19.61
N GLU A 9 -20.43 13.63 -18.79
CA GLU A 9 -19.63 12.56 -18.20
C GLU A 9 -19.02 11.64 -19.27
N ARG A 10 -19.82 11.26 -20.28
CA ARG A 10 -19.37 10.42 -21.39
C ARG A 10 -18.32 11.12 -22.25
N GLY A 11 -18.53 12.41 -22.57
CA GLY A 11 -17.53 13.23 -23.25
C GLY A 11 -16.23 13.34 -22.45
N GLY A 12 -16.34 13.59 -21.14
CA GLY A 12 -15.20 13.63 -20.23
C GLY A 12 -14.42 12.31 -20.19
N LYS A 13 -15.12 11.18 -20.08
CA LYS A 13 -14.50 9.84 -20.09
C LYS A 13 -13.72 9.58 -21.40
N VAL A 14 -14.32 9.89 -22.55
CA VAL A 14 -13.65 9.76 -23.86
C VAL A 14 -12.38 10.62 -23.92
N THR A 15 -12.40 11.84 -23.37
CA THR A 15 -11.18 12.67 -23.34
C THR A 15 -10.08 12.11 -22.44
N VAL A 16 -10.43 11.46 -21.33
CA VAL A 16 -9.47 10.81 -20.43
C VAL A 16 -8.87 9.58 -21.11
N ASP A 17 -9.70 8.74 -21.71
CA ASP A 17 -9.25 7.51 -22.40
C ASP A 17 -8.29 7.84 -23.55
N VAL A 18 -8.58 8.89 -24.33
CA VAL A 18 -7.69 9.35 -25.42
C VAL A 18 -6.35 9.84 -24.88
N ARG A 19 -6.36 10.67 -23.82
CA ARG A 19 -5.12 11.17 -23.20
C ARG A 19 -4.31 10.03 -22.59
N TYR A 20 -4.97 9.06 -21.99
CA TYR A 20 -4.34 7.87 -21.43
C TYR A 20 -3.66 7.03 -22.51
N ALA A 21 -4.35 6.78 -23.63
CA ALA A 21 -3.78 6.06 -24.78
C ALA A 21 -2.56 6.81 -25.37
N GLN A 22 -2.66 8.14 -25.49
CA GLN A 22 -1.52 8.98 -25.92
C GLN A 22 -0.33 8.85 -24.97
N TRP A 23 -0.56 8.98 -23.66
CA TRP A 23 0.49 8.78 -22.67
C TRP A 23 1.11 7.37 -22.75
N LYS A 24 0.28 6.32 -22.90
CA LYS A 24 0.75 4.92 -23.02
C LYS A 24 1.69 4.72 -24.22
N SER A 25 1.40 5.36 -25.35
CA SER A 25 2.29 5.35 -26.52
C SER A 25 3.66 6.00 -26.28
N LEU A 26 3.73 6.94 -25.33
CA LEU A 26 4.95 7.66 -24.97
C LEU A 26 5.72 6.99 -23.83
N VAL A 27 5.15 5.99 -23.14
CA VAL A 27 5.80 5.33 -21.99
C VAL A 27 7.25 4.90 -22.27
N PRO A 28 7.59 4.28 -23.42
CA PRO A 28 8.97 3.90 -23.72
C PRO A 28 9.95 5.05 -23.88
N LEU A 29 9.45 6.26 -24.16
CA LEU A 29 10.26 7.47 -24.29
C LEU A 29 10.37 8.23 -22.97
N LEU A 30 9.37 8.09 -22.10
CA LEU A 30 9.24 8.85 -20.85
C LEU A 30 9.84 8.13 -19.64
N TYR A 31 9.83 6.80 -19.62
CA TYR A 31 10.23 6.01 -18.45
C TYR A 31 11.26 4.94 -18.81
N ASP A 32 12.33 4.86 -18.02
CA ASP A 32 13.29 3.76 -18.11
C ASP A 32 12.70 2.43 -17.61
N TRP A 33 11.71 2.48 -16.72
CA TRP A 33 10.99 1.34 -16.19
C TRP A 33 9.61 1.75 -15.69
N LEU A 34 8.60 0.93 -15.96
CA LEU A 34 7.24 1.10 -15.47
C LEU A 34 6.62 -0.27 -15.19
N ALA A 35 5.90 -0.38 -14.08
CA ALA A 35 5.16 -1.57 -13.70
C ALA A 35 3.76 -1.18 -13.24
N ASN A 36 2.73 -1.80 -13.84
CA ASN A 36 1.35 -1.68 -13.40
C ASN A 36 0.93 -2.92 -12.62
N HIS A 37 0.43 -2.74 -11.41
CA HIS A 37 -0.12 -3.82 -10.60
C HIS A 37 -1.54 -3.46 -10.20
N ASN A 38 -2.51 -4.19 -10.73
CA ASN A 38 -3.90 -4.05 -10.31
C ASN A 38 -4.06 -4.58 -8.88
N LEU A 39 -4.76 -3.85 -8.03
CA LEU A 39 -5.11 -4.29 -6.68
C LEU A 39 -6.55 -4.80 -6.72
N SER A 40 -6.72 -6.10 -6.48
CA SER A 40 -8.00 -6.81 -6.70
C SER A 40 -9.05 -6.51 -5.64
N SER A 41 -8.62 -6.09 -4.45
CA SER A 41 -9.48 -6.04 -3.28
C SER A 41 -10.08 -4.65 -3.09
N PHE A 42 -9.26 -3.60 -2.96
CA PHE A 42 -9.74 -2.24 -2.65
C PHE A 42 -8.76 -1.16 -3.09
N LEU A 43 -9.23 0.10 -3.13
CA LEU A 43 -8.35 1.25 -3.39
C LEU A 43 -7.29 1.35 -2.28
N PRO A 44 -6.00 1.45 -2.64
CA PRO A 44 -4.96 1.62 -1.64
C PRO A 44 -5.11 2.99 -0.99
N HIS A 45 -5.18 3.02 0.33
CA HIS A 45 -5.21 4.26 1.09
C HIS A 45 -3.79 4.84 1.25
N LEU A 46 -2.80 3.99 1.49
CA LEU A 46 -1.40 4.40 1.65
C LEU A 46 -0.46 3.47 0.87
N CYS A 47 0.52 4.06 0.18
CA CYS A 47 1.67 3.34 -0.35
C CYS A 47 2.97 3.91 0.20
N ARG A 48 3.91 3.06 0.63
CA ARG A 48 5.21 3.50 1.13
C ARG A 48 6.35 2.56 0.78
N TRP A 49 7.38 3.11 0.14
CA TRP A 49 8.66 2.43 -0.04
C TRP A 49 9.34 2.15 1.30
N GLY A 50 9.74 0.90 1.48
CA GLY A 50 10.63 0.42 2.51
C GLY A 50 12.09 0.35 2.03
N PRO A 51 12.96 -0.31 2.82
CA PRO A 51 14.37 -0.47 2.51
C PRO A 51 14.56 -1.36 1.28
N GLN A 52 15.73 -1.20 0.68
CA GLN A 52 16.18 -2.07 -0.38
C GLN A 52 16.70 -3.37 0.22
N LEU A 53 16.14 -4.50 -0.23
CA LEU A 53 16.46 -5.83 0.27
C LEU A 53 17.66 -6.42 -0.45
N ASP A 54 17.82 -6.15 -1.75
CA ASP A 54 18.86 -6.74 -2.58
C ASP A 54 19.24 -5.85 -3.77
N GLN A 55 20.51 -5.95 -4.20
CA GLN A 55 21.07 -5.32 -5.40
C GLN A 55 21.65 -6.39 -6.32
N ALA A 56 20.94 -6.71 -7.40
CA ALA A 56 21.48 -7.56 -8.45
C ALA A 56 21.98 -6.73 -9.63
N THR A 57 22.69 -7.37 -10.56
CA THR A 57 23.22 -6.73 -11.78
C THR A 57 22.14 -6.03 -12.61
N TYR A 58 20.94 -6.62 -12.69
CA TYR A 58 19.87 -6.18 -13.59
C TYR A 58 18.61 -5.66 -12.87
N LYS A 59 18.40 -6.07 -11.61
CA LYS A 59 17.20 -5.74 -10.84
C LYS A 59 17.56 -5.48 -9.38
N ASN A 60 16.88 -4.54 -8.76
CA ASN A 60 16.92 -4.33 -7.32
C ASN A 60 15.63 -4.87 -6.70
N ARG A 61 15.72 -5.46 -5.51
CA ARG A 61 14.52 -5.85 -4.75
C ARG A 61 14.29 -4.83 -3.67
N GLN A 62 13.13 -4.20 -3.65
CA GLN A 62 12.77 -3.19 -2.66
C GLN A 62 11.43 -3.53 -2.02
N ARG A 63 11.33 -3.28 -0.72
CA ARG A 63 10.08 -3.48 0.01
C ARG A 63 9.10 -2.35 -0.30
N LEU A 64 7.83 -2.67 -0.47
CA LEU A 64 6.74 -1.72 -0.63
C LEU A 64 5.60 -2.13 0.32
N TYR A 65 5.14 -1.17 1.11
CA TYR A 65 4.00 -1.32 1.99
C TYR A 65 2.77 -0.71 1.34
N LEU A 66 1.67 -1.44 1.32
CA LEU A 66 0.36 -0.98 0.87
C LEU A 66 -0.63 -1.16 2.02
N SER A 67 -1.52 -0.18 2.20
CA SER A 67 -2.70 -0.36 3.04
C SER A 67 -3.95 -0.29 2.18
N GLU A 68 -4.83 -1.26 2.37
CA GLU A 68 -6.14 -1.36 1.74
C GLU A 68 -7.22 -1.20 2.80
N GLN A 69 -8.29 -0.48 2.48
CA GLN A 69 -9.44 -0.30 3.37
C GLN A 69 -10.65 -0.97 2.74
N ALA A 70 -11.32 -1.84 3.51
CA ALA A 70 -12.61 -2.38 3.10
C ALA A 70 -13.67 -1.27 3.22
N ILE A 71 -14.07 -0.69 2.09
CA ILE A 71 -15.14 0.31 2.04
C ILE A 71 -16.43 -0.34 2.54
N GLY A 72 -16.92 0.07 3.72
CA GLY A 72 -18.18 -0.40 4.31
C GLY A 72 -18.07 -1.51 5.36
N SER A 73 -16.87 -1.87 5.81
CA SER A 73 -16.69 -2.78 6.96
C SER A 73 -17.13 -2.12 8.26
N VAL A 74 -18.04 -2.76 8.98
CA VAL A 74 -18.59 -2.33 10.29
C VAL A 74 -17.48 -2.07 11.32
N ASP A 75 -16.32 -2.71 11.14
CA ASP A 75 -15.20 -2.66 12.09
C ASP A 75 -14.05 -1.74 11.63
N SER A 76 -14.20 -1.02 10.51
CA SER A 76 -13.15 -0.15 9.94
C SER A 76 -11.79 -0.86 9.79
N THR A 77 -11.78 -2.16 9.54
CA THR A 77 -10.56 -2.95 9.40
C THR A 77 -9.81 -2.58 8.12
N ALA A 78 -8.52 -2.33 8.26
CA ALA A 78 -7.61 -2.16 7.13
C ALA A 78 -6.71 -3.38 7.01
N THR A 79 -6.20 -3.62 5.82
CA THR A 79 -5.21 -4.67 5.56
C THR A 79 -3.91 -4.00 5.17
N VAL A 80 -2.83 -4.32 5.89
CA VAL A 80 -1.48 -3.89 5.53
C VAL A 80 -0.78 -5.03 4.80
N SER A 81 -0.60 -4.88 3.49
CA SER A 81 0.17 -5.82 2.68
C SER A 81 1.61 -5.33 2.53
N GLN A 82 2.53 -6.25 2.77
CA GLN A 82 3.94 -6.11 2.48
C GLN A 82 4.19 -6.78 1.16
N THR A 83 4.71 -6.03 0.22
CA THR A 83 5.04 -6.49 -1.11
C THR A 83 6.53 -6.29 -1.36
N ILE A 84 7.08 -7.13 -2.21
CA ILE A 84 8.45 -7.01 -2.72
C ILE A 84 8.33 -6.60 -4.18
N CYS A 85 8.88 -5.43 -4.49
CA CYS A 85 8.97 -4.91 -5.83
C CYS A 85 10.35 -5.20 -6.42
N GLU A 86 10.36 -5.84 -7.59
CA GLU A 86 11.54 -6.02 -8.42
C GLU A 86 11.68 -4.85 -9.38
N ILE A 87 12.53 -3.88 -9.03
CA ILE A 87 12.78 -2.67 -9.82
C ILE A 87 13.88 -3.00 -10.82
N VAL A 88 13.55 -2.96 -12.11
CA VAL A 88 14.55 -3.15 -13.17
C VAL A 88 15.43 -1.90 -13.25
N LYS A 89 16.75 -2.09 -13.35
CA LYS A 89 17.69 -0.97 -13.44
C LYS A 89 17.51 -0.20 -14.76
N PRO A 90 17.89 1.09 -14.80
CA PRO A 90 17.80 1.89 -16.03
C PRO A 90 18.49 1.20 -17.20
N ARG A 91 17.89 1.30 -18.39
CA ARG A 91 18.40 0.73 -19.67
C ARG A 91 18.42 -0.81 -19.74
N VAL A 92 17.81 -1.51 -18.78
CA VAL A 92 17.70 -2.98 -18.77
C VAL A 92 16.29 -3.44 -19.16
N ALA A 93 15.27 -2.61 -18.96
CA ALA A 93 13.90 -2.94 -19.32
C ALA A 93 13.70 -2.81 -20.84
N ALA A 94 13.08 -3.82 -21.46
CA ALA A 94 12.69 -3.74 -22.87
C ALA A 94 11.54 -2.74 -23.04
N ALA A 95 11.64 -1.90 -24.08
CA ALA A 95 10.65 -0.88 -24.41
C ALA A 95 9.25 -1.48 -24.67
N GLU A 96 9.19 -2.68 -25.26
CA GLU A 96 7.94 -3.39 -25.50
C GLU A 96 7.26 -3.80 -24.19
N HIS A 97 8.05 -4.28 -23.22
CA HIS A 97 7.52 -4.77 -21.94
C HIS A 97 6.95 -3.66 -21.05
N ILE A 98 7.48 -2.43 -21.14
CA ILE A 98 7.02 -1.32 -20.30
C ILE A 98 5.80 -0.58 -20.87
N SER A 99 5.51 -0.72 -22.18
CA SER A 99 4.35 -0.08 -22.82
C SER A 99 3.14 -1.00 -22.99
N GLN A 100 3.35 -2.31 -23.08
CA GLN A 100 2.29 -3.30 -23.36
C GLN A 100 1.69 -3.93 -22.09
N PHE A 101 1.81 -3.29 -20.92
CA PHE A 101 1.22 -3.82 -19.71
C PHE A 101 -0.31 -3.83 -19.80
N ASN A 102 -0.93 -4.86 -19.20
CA ASN A 102 -2.38 -4.96 -19.05
C ASN A 102 -2.81 -4.39 -17.69
N GLU A 103 -3.67 -3.39 -17.74
CA GLU A 103 -4.21 -2.62 -16.62
C GLU A 103 -4.93 -3.51 -15.60
N GLU A 104 -5.59 -4.56 -16.08
CA GLU A 104 -6.41 -5.45 -15.27
C GLU A 104 -5.59 -6.52 -14.54
N THR A 105 -4.33 -6.70 -14.93
CA THR A 105 -3.48 -7.80 -14.44
C THR A 105 -2.55 -7.38 -13.32
N HIS A 106 -2.16 -8.35 -12.50
CA HIS A 106 -1.10 -8.18 -11.53
C HIS A 106 0.28 -8.15 -12.21
N SER A 107 1.10 -7.17 -11.83
CA SER A 107 2.49 -7.10 -12.28
C SER A 107 3.30 -8.32 -11.82
N PRO A 108 4.12 -8.94 -12.69
CA PRO A 108 5.08 -9.96 -12.26
C PRO A 108 6.22 -9.38 -11.40
N PHE A 109 6.41 -8.06 -11.42
CA PHE A 109 7.44 -7.37 -10.64
C PHE A 109 7.01 -7.08 -9.21
N VAL A 110 5.73 -7.22 -8.87
CA VAL A 110 5.20 -6.92 -7.53
C VAL A 110 4.68 -8.22 -6.94
N LYS A 111 5.37 -8.72 -5.92
CA LYS A 111 5.04 -9.98 -5.23
C LYS A 111 4.57 -9.69 -3.83
N GLU A 112 3.35 -10.11 -3.50
CA GLU A 112 2.86 -10.05 -2.13
C GLU A 112 3.65 -11.04 -1.25
N TYR A 113 4.13 -10.55 -0.11
CA TYR A 113 4.99 -11.30 0.81
C TYR A 113 4.27 -11.64 2.11
N LYS A 114 3.58 -10.66 2.71
CA LYS A 114 2.84 -10.87 3.96
C LYS A 114 1.70 -9.88 4.07
N THR A 115 0.57 -10.34 4.57
CA THR A 115 -0.65 -9.54 4.71
C THR A 115 -1.05 -9.54 6.18
N ILE A 116 -1.24 -8.37 6.77
CA ILE A 116 -1.55 -8.18 8.19
C ILE A 116 -2.90 -7.49 8.31
N ILE A 117 -3.79 -8.06 9.13
CA ILE A 117 -5.08 -7.43 9.46
C ILE A 117 -4.83 -6.35 10.52
N HIS A 118 -5.27 -5.13 10.23
CA HIS A 118 -5.07 -3.93 11.04
C HIS A 118 -6.42 -3.38 11.52
N PRO A 119 -6.58 -3.05 12.81
CA PRO A 119 -7.79 -2.41 13.32
C PRO A 119 -7.78 -0.92 12.97
N GLY A 120 -8.75 -0.47 12.20
CA GLY A 120 -8.78 0.92 11.75
C GLY A 120 -7.88 1.20 10.55
N GLU A 121 -8.13 2.36 9.96
CA GLU A 121 -7.40 2.92 8.83
C GLU A 121 -5.95 3.23 9.18
N VAL A 122 -5.04 2.89 8.26
CA VAL A 122 -3.60 3.09 8.46
C VAL A 122 -3.15 4.35 7.75
N ASN A 123 -2.89 5.39 8.55
CA ASN A 123 -2.47 6.72 8.09
C ASN A 123 -0.97 6.81 7.86
N ARG A 124 -0.18 5.99 8.55
CA ARG A 124 1.28 5.97 8.41
C ARG A 124 1.85 4.60 8.68
N ILE A 125 2.84 4.21 7.88
CA ILE A 125 3.63 2.99 8.07
C ILE A 125 5.11 3.36 8.10
N ARG A 126 5.85 2.83 9.08
CA ARG A 126 7.30 2.97 9.19
C ARG A 126 7.93 1.67 9.68
N GLU A 127 8.93 1.20 8.96
CA GLU A 127 9.83 0.14 9.42
C GLU A 127 10.89 0.73 10.34
N LEU A 128 11.27 -0.02 11.39
CA LEU A 128 12.35 0.36 12.27
C LEU A 128 13.71 0.03 11.61
N PRO A 129 14.60 1.00 11.35
CA PRO A 129 15.84 0.74 10.61
C PRO A 129 16.78 -0.29 11.26
N GLN A 130 16.74 -0.38 12.60
CA GLN A 130 17.58 -1.29 13.38
C GLN A 130 17.07 -2.73 13.39
N TYR A 131 15.76 -2.92 13.18
CA TYR A 131 15.10 -4.22 13.20
C TYR A 131 14.05 -4.28 12.10
N SER A 132 14.43 -4.86 10.96
CA SER A 132 13.58 -4.96 9.77
C SER A 132 12.32 -5.83 9.94
N LYS A 133 12.24 -6.55 11.05
CA LYS A 133 11.06 -7.31 11.48
C LYS A 133 10.04 -6.45 12.22
N ILE A 134 10.34 -5.19 12.53
CA ILE A 134 9.44 -4.32 13.29
C ILE A 134 8.90 -3.23 12.38
N VAL A 135 7.57 -3.19 12.26
CA VAL A 135 6.87 -2.10 11.58
C VAL A 135 5.87 -1.47 12.54
N ALA A 136 5.94 -0.15 12.62
CA ALA A 136 4.99 0.67 13.35
C ALA A 136 3.98 1.28 12.38
N THR A 137 2.70 1.20 12.73
CA THR A 137 1.60 1.86 12.04
C THR A 137 0.97 2.92 12.93
N HIS A 138 0.41 3.94 12.31
CA HIS A 138 -0.41 4.95 12.99
C HIS A 138 -1.83 4.87 12.43
N ALA A 139 -2.81 4.78 13.33
CA ALA A 139 -4.22 4.71 12.98
C ALA A 139 -5.07 5.59 13.88
N ASP A 140 -6.20 6.04 13.34
CA ASP A 140 -7.19 6.85 14.06
C ASP A 140 -8.16 5.99 14.89
N SER A 141 -7.84 4.70 15.04
CA SER A 141 -8.56 3.77 15.89
C SER A 141 -8.16 3.97 17.36
N PRO A 142 -9.12 3.92 18.32
CA PRO A 142 -8.81 4.00 19.74
C PRO A 142 -8.14 2.72 20.28
N TYR A 143 -8.05 1.66 19.48
CA TYR A 143 -7.50 0.37 19.89
C TYR A 143 -5.99 0.30 19.66
N VAL A 144 -5.23 0.17 20.75
CA VAL A 144 -3.82 -0.23 20.72
C VAL A 144 -3.77 -1.76 20.80
N LEU A 145 -3.44 -2.43 19.70
CA LEU A 145 -3.18 -3.87 19.77
C LEU A 145 -1.78 -4.11 20.35
N GLN A 146 -1.74 -4.82 21.47
CA GLN A 146 -0.52 -5.46 21.93
C GLN A 146 -0.34 -6.78 21.16
N PRO A 147 0.87 -7.08 20.67
CA PRO A 147 1.14 -8.37 20.05
C PRO A 147 0.94 -9.49 21.09
N ASN A 148 0.10 -10.49 20.74
CA ASN A 148 -0.13 -11.78 21.43
C ASN A 148 -1.39 -12.00 22.30
N HIS A 149 -2.42 -11.13 22.30
CA HIS A 149 -3.68 -11.47 22.98
C HIS A 149 -4.84 -11.68 22.00
N HIS A 150 -5.46 -12.86 22.07
CA HIS A 150 -6.75 -13.13 21.42
C HIS A 150 -7.79 -12.15 21.98
N PRO A 151 -8.58 -11.45 21.14
CA PRO A 151 -9.60 -10.54 21.62
C PRO A 151 -10.71 -11.32 22.32
N MET A 152 -10.74 -11.24 23.65
CA MET A 152 -11.83 -11.75 24.48
C MET A 152 -12.86 -10.63 24.67
N LEU A 153 -14.09 -10.85 24.23
CA LEU A 153 -15.19 -9.90 24.37
C LEU A 153 -15.45 -9.65 25.86
N GLY A 154 -15.23 -8.41 26.34
CA GLY A 154 -15.39 -8.03 27.75
C GLY A 154 -14.09 -7.94 28.57
N ALA A 155 -12.91 -8.03 27.95
CA ALA A 155 -11.64 -7.84 28.65
C ALA A 155 -11.43 -6.39 29.12
N THR A 156 -10.99 -6.22 30.37
CA THR A 156 -10.65 -4.93 30.98
C THR A 156 -9.53 -4.22 30.19
N GLU A 157 -9.64 -2.90 30.00
CA GLU A 157 -8.61 -2.08 29.35
C GLU A 157 -7.22 -2.36 29.94
N SER A 158 -6.32 -2.91 29.13
CA SER A 158 -4.95 -3.17 29.56
C SER A 158 -4.20 -1.86 29.70
N ARG A 159 -3.77 -1.52 30.93
CA ARG A 159 -2.78 -0.46 31.14
C ARG A 159 -1.44 -0.90 30.54
N PRO A 160 -0.78 -0.07 29.70
CA PRO A 160 0.50 -0.42 29.11
C PRO A 160 1.57 -0.37 30.19
N ASP A 161 1.98 -1.53 30.70
CA ASP A 161 3.13 -1.65 31.59
C ASP A 161 4.38 -1.94 30.76
N LEU A 162 4.86 -0.89 30.09
CA LEU A 162 6.17 -0.85 29.44
C LEU A 162 6.71 0.57 29.58
N GLY A 163 7.25 0.83 30.77
CA GLY A 163 8.04 2.02 31.04
C GLY A 163 9.19 2.13 30.03
N ARG A 164 9.20 3.26 29.30
CA ARG A 164 10.28 3.78 28.43
C ARG A 164 10.33 3.26 26.99
N THR A 165 9.32 3.58 26.17
CA THR A 165 9.45 4.42 24.93
C THR A 165 8.14 4.52 24.12
N MET A 166 6.97 4.31 24.73
CA MET A 166 5.72 4.80 24.14
C MET A 166 5.59 6.29 24.43
N LEU A 167 6.14 7.13 23.55
CA LEU A 167 5.74 8.53 23.49
C LEU A 167 4.28 8.53 23.02
N GLN A 168 3.36 8.51 23.97
CA GLN A 168 1.93 8.72 23.77
C GLN A 168 1.73 10.13 23.21
N MET A 169 1.92 10.29 21.91
CA MET A 169 1.60 11.52 21.20
C MET A 169 0.07 11.66 21.19
N ARG A 170 -0.43 12.44 22.15
CA ARG A 170 -1.76 13.07 22.20
C ARG A 170 -2.96 12.15 21.89
N ARG A 171 -3.60 11.64 22.95
CA ARG A 171 -5.06 11.46 23.23
C ARG A 171 -6.09 11.10 22.12
N ARG A 172 -5.75 10.86 20.85
CA ARG A 172 -6.69 10.51 19.78
C ARG A 172 -6.16 9.51 18.74
N TYR A 173 -4.94 9.01 18.91
CA TYR A 173 -4.28 8.20 17.89
C TYR A 173 -3.56 7.01 18.50
N SER A 174 -3.69 5.85 17.87
CA SER A 174 -3.02 4.61 18.30
C SER A 174 -1.85 4.28 17.38
N CYS A 175 -0.69 4.01 17.98
CA CYS A 175 0.43 3.40 17.30
C CYS A 175 0.37 1.88 17.53
N VAL A 176 0.34 1.09 16.46
CA VAL A 176 0.38 -0.38 16.55
C VAL A 176 1.74 -0.87 16.05
N ILE A 177 2.39 -1.75 16.81
CA ILE A 177 3.69 -2.32 16.45
C ILE A 177 3.47 -3.77 16.06
N PHE A 178 3.84 -4.11 14.83
CA PHE A 178 3.81 -5.47 14.32
C PHE A 178 5.22 -6.07 14.28
N PHE A 179 5.31 -7.31 14.75
CA PHE A 179 6.46 -8.17 14.53
C PHE A 179 6.21 -9.02 13.28
N ILE A 180 7.14 -8.94 12.33
CA ILE A 180 7.03 -9.48 10.97
C ILE A 180 7.91 -10.71 10.80
#